data_AF-A0A4V3YT30-F1
#
_entry.id   AF-A0A4V3YT30-F1
#
_cell.length_a   1.000
_cell.length_b   1.000
_cell.length_c   1.000
_cell.angle_alpha   90.00
_cell.angle_beta   90.00
_cell.angle_gamma   90.00
#
_symmetry.space_group_name_H-M   'P 1'
#
loop_
_entity.id
_entity.type
_entity.pdbx_description
1 polymer ?
#
loop_
_entity_poly.entity_id
_entity_poly.type
_entity_poly.pdbx_seq_one_letter_code
_entity_poly.pdbx_strand_id
1 'polypeptide(L)'
;MNRLSLNGRVALVTGGGAGIGLATARMLVDRGAHVAVVDRDAVAAEAAAAELGPRGIAIGADVTDARAMASAATRVEETFGGIDLVVANAGITPTPATLRRASPEGFARVLSVNVLGVLHTVQPAIDGLIARQGQVVVVASAAAYSPPLGGAAYMVSKAAAEVLARAFRLELAPHGVGVTTAAFGFVDTQLARATLDDHEVGVRLNELLPRPLKKRISADQAAAAILDATERRATRVTRPAAWAPLGVLRGAVGPAIDTALIRSGRTAELVELLEREG
;
A
#
# COMPACT_ATOMS: atom_id res chain seq x y z
N MET A 1 -3.10 -25.48 -11.23
CA MET A 1 -3.46 -24.92 -9.91
C MET A 1 -4.76 -24.15 -10.08
N ASN A 2 -5.77 -24.40 -9.24
CA ASN A 2 -7.04 -23.68 -9.29
C ASN A 2 -6.81 -22.20 -8.89
N ARG A 3 -7.21 -21.25 -9.74
CA ARG A 3 -7.23 -19.82 -9.39
C ARG A 3 -8.49 -19.52 -8.58
N LEU A 4 -8.40 -18.67 -7.56
CA LEU A 4 -9.56 -18.11 -6.87
C LEU A 4 -10.34 -17.25 -7.87
N SER A 5 -11.62 -17.57 -8.11
CA SER A 5 -12.50 -16.73 -8.92
C SER A 5 -12.92 -15.48 -8.13
N LEU A 6 -12.87 -14.33 -8.78
CA LEU A 6 -13.31 -13.03 -8.24
C LEU A 6 -14.77 -12.71 -8.59
N ASN A 7 -15.39 -13.45 -9.50
CA ASN A 7 -16.78 -13.22 -9.88
C ASN A 7 -17.72 -13.46 -8.70
N GLY A 8 -18.55 -12.47 -8.37
CA GLY A 8 -19.48 -12.48 -7.24
C GLY A 8 -18.83 -12.30 -5.87
N ARG A 9 -17.51 -12.07 -5.79
CA ARG A 9 -16.82 -11.81 -4.52
C ARG A 9 -17.01 -10.37 -4.07
N VAL A 10 -16.94 -10.14 -2.77
CA VAL A 10 -17.05 -8.81 -2.17
C VAL A 10 -15.68 -8.33 -1.71
N ALA A 11 -15.27 -7.16 -2.20
CA ALA A 11 -13.99 -6.55 -1.88
C ALA A 11 -14.17 -5.19 -1.16
N LEU A 12 -13.42 -4.99 -0.08
CA LEU A 12 -13.23 -3.68 0.55
C LEU A 12 -11.87 -3.13 0.15
N VAL A 13 -11.81 -1.94 -0.43
CA VAL A 13 -10.58 -1.30 -0.92
C VAL A 13 -10.39 0.07 -0.28
N THR A 14 -9.33 0.26 0.50
CA THR A 14 -9.01 1.56 1.12
C THR A 14 -8.08 2.42 0.26
N GLY A 15 -8.21 3.73 0.33
CA GLY A 15 -7.55 4.64 -0.61
C GLY A 15 -8.06 4.40 -2.03
N GLY A 16 -9.33 4.01 -2.16
CA GLY A 16 -9.95 3.59 -3.40
C GLY A 16 -10.42 4.73 -4.29
N GLY A 17 -10.36 5.99 -3.82
CA GLY A 17 -10.75 7.16 -4.61
C GLY A 17 -9.74 7.56 -5.68
N ALA A 18 -8.51 7.04 -5.63
CA ALA A 18 -7.46 7.38 -6.59
C ALA A 18 -6.38 6.28 -6.76
N GLY A 19 -5.49 6.49 -7.74
CA GLY A 19 -4.25 5.74 -7.90
C GLY A 19 -4.43 4.22 -7.97
N ILE A 20 -3.61 3.49 -7.21
CA ILE A 20 -3.61 2.01 -7.19
C ILE A 20 -4.96 1.48 -6.67
N GLY A 21 -5.56 2.13 -5.67
CA GLY A 21 -6.82 1.70 -5.08
C GLY A 21 -7.96 1.76 -6.09
N LEU A 22 -8.11 2.89 -6.78
CA LEU A 22 -9.12 3.06 -7.83
C LEU A 22 -8.91 2.08 -9.00
N ALA A 23 -7.67 1.93 -9.48
CA ALA A 23 -7.35 0.96 -10.53
C ALA A 23 -7.67 -0.49 -10.10
N THR A 24 -7.41 -0.82 -8.84
CA THR A 24 -7.76 -2.13 -8.26
C THR A 24 -9.28 -2.31 -8.19
N ALA A 25 -10.02 -1.31 -7.74
CA ALA A 25 -11.47 -1.33 -7.67
C ALA A 25 -12.12 -1.53 -9.05
N ARG A 26 -11.67 -0.79 -10.07
CA ARG A 26 -12.12 -0.95 -11.46
C ARG A 26 -11.89 -2.37 -11.97
N MET A 27 -10.66 -2.88 -11.85
CA MET A 27 -10.34 -4.23 -12.32
C MET A 27 -11.04 -5.36 -11.56
N LEU A 28 -11.42 -5.14 -10.29
CA LEU A 28 -12.23 -6.08 -9.51
C LEU A 28 -13.65 -6.16 -10.06
N VAL A 29 -14.27 -5.01 -10.35
CA VAL A 29 -15.60 -4.93 -10.97
C VAL A 29 -15.60 -5.53 -12.37
N ASP A 30 -14.55 -5.29 -13.17
CA ASP A 30 -14.37 -5.91 -14.49
C ASP A 30 -14.31 -7.45 -14.42
N ARG A 31 -13.89 -8.00 -13.28
CA ARG A 31 -13.90 -9.44 -12.99
C ARG A 31 -15.16 -9.94 -12.29
N GLY A 32 -16.18 -9.09 -12.16
CA GLY A 32 -17.48 -9.42 -11.59
C GLY A 32 -17.56 -9.34 -10.08
N ALA A 33 -16.59 -8.73 -9.40
CA ALA A 33 -16.66 -8.51 -7.95
C ALA A 33 -17.59 -7.33 -7.60
N HIS A 34 -18.13 -7.34 -6.39
CA HIS A 34 -18.71 -6.17 -5.73
C HIS A 34 -17.62 -5.46 -4.93
N VAL A 35 -17.59 -4.13 -4.97
CA VAL A 35 -16.51 -3.34 -4.38
C VAL A 35 -17.05 -2.22 -3.51
N ALA A 36 -16.59 -2.19 -2.27
CA ALA A 36 -16.71 -1.02 -1.39
C ALA A 36 -15.45 -0.18 -1.51
N VAL A 37 -15.60 1.02 -2.06
CA VAL A 37 -14.56 2.03 -2.18
C VAL A 37 -14.53 2.84 -0.89
N VAL A 38 -13.46 2.69 -0.12
CA VAL A 38 -13.25 3.44 1.12
C VAL A 38 -12.16 4.48 0.89
N ASP A 39 -12.49 5.74 1.15
CA ASP A 39 -11.53 6.83 1.13
C ASP A 39 -11.90 7.88 2.18
N ARG A 40 -10.92 8.64 2.68
CA ARG A 40 -11.20 9.75 3.59
C ARG A 40 -11.88 10.90 2.85
N ASP A 41 -11.60 11.04 1.56
CA ASP A 41 -12.26 11.97 0.67
C ASP A 41 -13.55 11.30 0.15
N ALA A 42 -14.67 11.60 0.81
CA ALA A 42 -15.96 11.03 0.46
C ALA A 42 -16.37 11.35 -0.98
N VAL A 43 -16.01 12.54 -1.50
CA VAL A 43 -16.34 12.95 -2.87
C VAL A 43 -15.55 12.09 -3.87
N ALA A 44 -14.26 11.85 -3.60
CA ALA A 44 -13.46 10.95 -4.44
C ALA A 44 -13.99 9.51 -4.39
N ALA A 45 -14.41 9.02 -3.22
CA ALA A 45 -15.01 7.69 -3.08
C ALA A 45 -16.34 7.58 -3.84
N GLU A 46 -17.19 8.60 -3.78
CA GLU A 46 -18.47 8.66 -4.52
C GLU A 46 -18.26 8.70 -6.03
N ALA A 47 -17.34 9.53 -6.52
CA ALA A 47 -16.99 9.58 -7.93
C ALA A 47 -16.47 8.22 -8.43
N ALA A 48 -15.56 7.60 -7.67
CA ALA A 48 -15.07 6.26 -7.96
C ALA A 48 -16.21 5.22 -7.99
N ALA A 49 -17.07 5.17 -6.98
CA ALA A 49 -18.18 4.22 -6.94
C ALA A 49 -19.18 4.43 -8.09
N ALA A 50 -19.42 5.67 -8.51
CA ALA A 50 -20.26 5.97 -9.67
C ALA A 50 -19.69 5.38 -10.97
N GLU A 51 -18.36 5.41 -11.16
CA GLU A 51 -17.70 4.76 -12.30
C GLU A 51 -17.83 3.23 -12.28
N LEU A 52 -17.90 2.64 -11.09
CA LEU A 52 -18.03 1.18 -10.89
C LEU A 52 -19.47 0.68 -11.11
N GLY A 53 -20.45 1.59 -11.22
CA GLY A 53 -21.85 1.26 -11.44
C GLY A 53 -22.46 0.45 -10.29
N PRO A 54 -23.41 -0.47 -10.57
CA PRO A 54 -24.21 -1.14 -9.52
C PRO A 54 -23.41 -2.12 -8.65
N ARG A 55 -22.14 -2.40 -9.01
CA ARG A 55 -21.25 -3.24 -8.22
C ARG A 55 -20.39 -2.44 -7.24
N GLY A 56 -20.40 -1.10 -7.33
CA GLY A 56 -19.64 -0.21 -6.45
C GLY A 56 -20.52 0.47 -5.39
N ILE A 57 -20.00 0.59 -4.16
CA ILE A 57 -20.51 1.55 -3.18
C ILE A 57 -19.38 2.42 -2.65
N ALA A 58 -19.71 3.64 -2.24
CA ALA A 58 -18.79 4.57 -1.61
C ALA A 58 -18.99 4.61 -0.08
N ILE A 59 -17.87 4.63 0.64
CA ILE A 59 -17.83 4.84 2.09
C ILE A 59 -16.75 5.89 2.39
N GLY A 60 -17.16 7.06 2.85
CA GLY A 60 -16.26 8.07 3.39
C GLY A 60 -15.79 7.67 4.79
N ALA A 61 -14.52 7.27 4.95
CA ALA A 61 -13.94 6.93 6.24
C ALA A 61 -12.42 7.18 6.26
N ASP A 62 -11.93 7.74 7.36
CA ASP A 62 -10.49 7.85 7.62
C ASP A 62 -10.00 6.56 8.28
N VAL A 63 -8.99 5.92 7.68
CA VAL A 63 -8.41 4.68 8.20
C VAL A 63 -7.77 4.85 9.59
N THR A 64 -7.46 6.08 10.01
CA THR A 64 -6.97 6.37 11.37
C THR A 64 -8.06 6.25 12.43
N ASP A 65 -9.34 6.28 12.06
CA ASP A 65 -10.49 6.09 12.95
C ASP A 65 -10.95 4.63 12.95
N ALA A 66 -10.61 3.90 14.02
CA ALA A 66 -10.98 2.50 14.19
C ALA A 66 -12.49 2.27 14.21
N ARG A 67 -13.28 3.22 14.75
CA ARG A 67 -14.75 3.10 14.81
C ARG A 67 -15.34 3.30 13.42
N ALA A 68 -14.89 4.31 12.70
CA ALA A 68 -15.33 4.54 11.32
C ALA A 68 -15.03 3.34 10.42
N MET A 69 -13.86 2.71 10.57
CA MET A 69 -13.52 1.51 9.81
C MET A 69 -14.33 0.27 10.21
N ALA A 70 -14.68 0.12 11.48
CA ALA A 70 -15.60 -0.93 11.92
C ALA A 70 -17.01 -0.73 11.35
N SER A 71 -17.51 0.51 11.34
CA SER A 71 -18.78 0.85 10.68
C SER A 71 -18.71 0.65 9.17
N ALA A 72 -17.57 0.93 8.54
CA ALA A 72 -17.36 0.67 7.12
C ALA A 72 -17.48 -0.83 6.82
N ALA A 73 -16.79 -1.69 7.56
CA ALA A 73 -16.89 -3.15 7.40
C ALA A 73 -18.34 -3.64 7.57
N THR A 74 -19.03 -3.19 8.63
CA THR A 74 -20.44 -3.53 8.88
C THR A 74 -21.32 -3.15 7.69
N ARG A 75 -21.15 -1.94 7.15
CA ARG A 75 -21.92 -1.47 5.99
C ARG A 75 -21.67 -2.33 4.74
N VAL A 76 -20.44 -2.81 4.53
CA VAL A 76 -20.12 -3.73 3.43
C VAL A 76 -20.84 -5.06 3.61
N GLU A 77 -20.83 -5.61 4.83
CA GLU A 77 -21.52 -6.87 5.15
C GLU A 77 -23.04 -6.75 5.00
N GLU A 78 -23.65 -5.65 5.45
CA GLU A 78 -25.08 -5.38 5.29
C GLU A 78 -25.47 -5.23 3.81
N THR A 79 -24.61 -4.59 3.01
CA THR A 79 -24.92 -4.31 1.59
C THR A 79 -24.72 -5.52 0.69
N PHE A 80 -23.65 -6.29 0.91
CA PHE A 80 -23.24 -7.37 0.00
C PHE A 80 -23.24 -8.76 0.64
N GLY A 81 -23.59 -8.89 1.92
CA GLY A 81 -23.73 -10.16 2.63
C GLY A 81 -22.42 -10.78 3.13
N GLY A 82 -21.30 -10.06 3.05
CA GLY A 82 -20.01 -10.46 3.66
C GLY A 82 -18.80 -9.84 2.96
N ILE A 83 -17.58 -10.23 3.37
CA ILE A 83 -16.32 -9.72 2.83
C ILE A 83 -15.42 -10.90 2.44
N ASP A 84 -15.07 -11.00 1.16
CA ASP A 84 -14.17 -12.03 0.64
C ASP A 84 -12.74 -11.52 0.45
N LEU A 85 -12.57 -10.23 0.21
CA LEU A 85 -11.29 -9.61 -0.09
C LEU A 85 -11.16 -8.27 0.64
N VAL A 86 -10.04 -8.05 1.31
CA VAL A 86 -9.66 -6.73 1.83
C VAL A 86 -8.37 -6.28 1.16
N VAL A 87 -8.38 -5.10 0.55
CA VAL A 87 -7.19 -4.44 0.00
C VAL A 87 -6.88 -3.22 0.86
N ALA A 88 -6.01 -3.41 1.85
CA ALA A 88 -5.49 -2.34 2.70
C ALA A 88 -4.41 -1.56 1.93
N ASN A 89 -4.86 -0.54 1.19
CA ASN A 89 -4.04 0.24 0.26
C ASN A 89 -3.81 1.69 0.68
N ALA A 90 -4.70 2.29 1.48
CA ALA A 90 -4.56 3.67 1.92
C ALA A 90 -3.16 3.97 2.49
N GLY A 91 -2.60 5.11 2.09
CA GLY A 91 -1.29 5.52 2.58
C GLY A 91 -0.89 6.92 2.14
N ILE A 92 0.02 7.53 2.92
CA ILE A 92 0.59 8.85 2.68
C ILE A 92 2.11 8.82 2.73
N THR A 93 2.74 9.84 2.13
CA THR A 93 4.17 10.15 2.28
C THR A 93 4.35 11.35 3.23
N PRO A 94 5.46 11.43 3.98
CA PRO A 94 5.82 12.64 4.69
C PRO A 94 6.33 13.69 3.71
N THR A 95 6.34 14.96 4.12
CA THR A 95 7.22 15.96 3.51
C THR A 95 8.67 15.49 3.66
N PRO A 96 9.51 15.54 2.60
CA PRO A 96 10.90 15.14 2.70
C PRO A 96 11.66 15.93 3.77
N ALA A 97 12.24 15.25 4.75
CA ALA A 97 13.04 15.87 5.80
C ALA A 97 14.02 14.86 6.43
N THR A 98 15.18 15.34 6.89
CA THR A 98 16.07 14.49 7.71
C THR A 98 15.43 14.20 9.05
N LEU A 99 15.88 13.14 9.75
CA LEU A 99 15.39 12.84 11.10
C LEU A 99 15.62 13.98 12.10
N ARG A 100 16.62 14.85 11.84
CA ARG A 100 16.89 16.05 12.65
C ARG A 100 15.83 17.15 12.46
N ARG A 101 15.19 17.22 11.29
CA ARG A 101 14.22 18.27 10.92
C ARG A 101 12.77 17.77 10.88
N ALA A 102 12.55 16.46 10.77
CA ALA A 102 11.22 15.89 10.64
C ALA A 102 10.33 16.23 11.84
N SER A 103 9.11 16.71 11.58
CA SER A 103 8.09 16.93 12.61
C SER A 103 7.70 15.60 13.27
N PRO A 104 7.71 15.51 14.61
CA PRO A 104 7.18 14.35 15.33
C PRO A 104 5.72 14.05 14.98
N GLU A 105 4.89 15.08 14.81
CA GLU A 105 3.48 14.98 14.44
C GLU A 105 3.33 14.44 13.02
N GLY A 106 4.15 14.92 12.08
CA GLY A 106 4.19 14.41 10.71
C GLY A 106 4.61 12.94 10.66
N PHE A 107 5.60 12.56 11.47
CA PHE A 107 6.03 11.17 11.61
C PHE A 107 4.91 10.28 12.17
N ALA A 108 4.28 10.72 13.26
CA ALA A 108 3.16 10.02 13.89
C ALA A 108 1.99 9.87 12.91
N ARG A 109 1.64 10.91 12.15
CA ARG A 109 0.58 10.87 11.13
C ARG A 109 0.83 9.80 10.08
N VAL A 110 2.06 9.68 9.59
CA VAL A 110 2.43 8.63 8.61
C VAL A 110 2.25 7.24 9.21
N LEU A 111 2.63 7.02 10.47
CA LEU A 111 2.40 5.74 11.15
C LEU A 111 0.91 5.46 11.37
N SER A 112 0.14 6.46 11.80
CA SER A 112 -1.31 6.33 12.01
C SER A 112 -2.02 5.89 10.73
N VAL A 113 -1.70 6.47 9.58
CA VAL A 113 -2.33 6.10 8.31
C VAL A 113 -1.78 4.77 7.78
N ASN A 114 -0.46 4.66 7.63
CA ASN A 114 0.15 3.55 6.88
C ASN A 114 0.30 2.26 7.69
N VAL A 115 0.21 2.32 9.02
CA VAL A 115 0.36 1.15 9.92
C VAL A 115 -0.94 0.89 10.67
N LEU A 116 -1.39 1.83 11.51
CA LEU A 116 -2.64 1.65 12.25
C LEU A 116 -3.83 1.57 11.31
N GLY A 117 -3.83 2.35 10.22
CA GLY A 117 -4.87 2.25 9.19
C GLY A 117 -4.98 0.87 8.55
N VAL A 118 -3.86 0.14 8.37
CA VAL A 118 -3.91 -1.26 7.92
C VAL A 118 -4.59 -2.15 8.96
N LEU A 119 -4.23 -1.99 10.23
CA LEU A 119 -4.86 -2.73 11.33
C LEU A 119 -6.36 -2.44 11.42
N HIS A 120 -6.76 -1.17 11.43
CA HIS A 120 -8.16 -0.74 11.50
C HIS A 120 -8.97 -1.16 10.27
N THR A 121 -8.32 -1.35 9.12
CA THR A 121 -8.98 -1.86 7.91
C THR A 121 -9.24 -3.36 8.00
N VAL A 122 -8.23 -4.14 8.41
CA VAL A 122 -8.29 -5.61 8.33
C VAL A 122 -9.04 -6.19 9.53
N GLN A 123 -8.76 -5.70 10.74
CA GLN A 123 -9.28 -6.26 11.99
C GLN A 123 -10.81 -6.41 12.02
N PRO A 124 -11.63 -5.38 11.69
CA PRO A 124 -13.09 -5.53 11.72
C PRO A 124 -13.65 -6.45 10.63
N ALA A 125 -12.86 -6.78 9.60
CA ALA A 125 -13.27 -7.70 8.53
C ALA A 125 -12.84 -9.16 8.77
N ILE A 126 -12.12 -9.46 9.86
CA ILE A 126 -11.54 -10.79 10.10
C ILE A 126 -12.61 -11.87 10.14
N ASP A 127 -13.71 -11.68 10.86
CA ASP A 127 -14.76 -12.70 10.98
C ASP A 127 -15.45 -12.98 9.64
N GLY A 128 -15.75 -11.93 8.86
CA GLY A 128 -16.26 -12.05 7.50
C GLY A 128 -15.29 -12.80 6.57
N LEU A 129 -14.00 -12.47 6.65
CA LEU A 129 -12.94 -13.15 5.89
C LEU A 129 -12.83 -14.63 6.27
N ILE A 130 -12.91 -14.97 7.56
CA ILE A 130 -12.89 -16.35 8.06
C ILE A 130 -14.10 -17.12 7.51
N ALA A 131 -15.30 -16.54 7.63
CA ALA A 131 -16.53 -17.16 7.14
C ALA A 131 -16.50 -17.43 5.62
N ARG A 132 -15.71 -16.66 4.87
CA ARG A 132 -15.59 -16.77 3.40
C ARG A 132 -14.29 -17.44 2.93
N GLN A 133 -13.40 -17.82 3.85
CA GLN A 133 -12.03 -18.27 3.56
C GLN A 133 -11.30 -17.31 2.59
N GLY A 134 -11.50 -16.02 2.84
CA GLY A 134 -11.16 -14.92 1.95
C GLY A 134 -9.67 -14.63 1.85
N GLN A 135 -9.37 -13.40 1.46
CA GLN A 135 -8.00 -12.93 1.28
C GLN A 135 -7.80 -11.48 1.71
N VAL A 136 -6.62 -11.20 2.26
CA VAL A 136 -6.15 -9.85 2.57
C VAL A 136 -4.97 -9.51 1.65
N VAL A 137 -4.96 -8.29 1.14
CA VAL A 137 -3.81 -7.69 0.46
C VAL A 137 -3.40 -6.46 1.26
N VAL A 138 -2.15 -6.43 1.71
CA VAL A 138 -1.55 -5.25 2.34
C VAL A 138 -0.59 -4.62 1.33
N VAL A 139 -0.84 -3.37 0.96
CA VAL A 139 0.02 -2.61 0.04
C VAL A 139 1.14 -1.93 0.82
N ALA A 140 2.27 -2.63 0.86
CA ALA A 140 3.55 -2.14 1.36
C ALA A 140 4.28 -1.34 0.27
N SER A 141 5.62 -1.30 0.32
CA SER A 141 6.45 -0.63 -0.69
C SER A 141 7.85 -1.25 -0.74
N ALA A 142 8.53 -1.10 -1.86
CA ALA A 142 9.96 -1.34 -1.96
C ALA A 142 10.79 -0.41 -1.05
N ALA A 143 10.22 0.75 -0.67
CA ALA A 143 10.82 1.65 0.31
C ALA A 143 11.07 0.99 1.68
N ALA A 144 10.41 -0.14 1.98
CA ALA A 144 10.66 -0.93 3.20
C ALA A 144 12.06 -1.56 3.25
N TYR A 145 12.78 -1.63 2.13
CA TYR A 145 14.11 -2.24 2.03
C TYR A 145 15.07 -1.46 1.11
N SER A 146 14.68 -0.26 0.68
CA SER A 146 15.52 0.67 -0.07
C SER A 146 15.11 2.09 0.32
N PRO A 147 15.75 2.67 1.35
CA PRO A 147 15.31 3.93 1.94
C PRO A 147 15.51 5.11 1.00
N PRO A 148 14.46 5.90 0.71
CA PRO A 148 14.68 7.24 0.19
C PRO A 148 15.21 8.13 1.33
N LEU A 149 16.33 8.82 1.12
CA LEU A 149 16.75 9.89 2.04
C LEU A 149 15.61 10.90 2.17
N GLY A 150 15.40 11.43 3.38
CA GLY A 150 14.28 12.33 3.63
C GLY A 150 12.91 11.65 3.84
N GLY A 151 12.78 10.33 3.66
CA GLY A 151 11.51 9.60 3.74
C GLY A 151 11.39 8.64 4.94
N ALA A 152 12.08 8.89 6.05
CA ALA A 152 12.22 7.94 7.16
C ALA A 152 10.88 7.41 7.70
N ALA A 153 9.91 8.29 7.93
CA ALA A 153 8.58 7.89 8.41
C ALA A 153 7.87 6.93 7.43
N TYR A 154 8.00 7.18 6.12
CA TYR A 154 7.45 6.30 5.09
C TYR A 154 8.12 4.93 5.10
N MET A 155 9.46 4.89 5.11
CA MET A 155 10.23 3.66 5.20
C MET A 155 9.80 2.82 6.41
N VAL A 156 9.82 3.42 7.61
CA VAL A 156 9.43 2.73 8.85
C VAL A 156 8.01 2.21 8.75
N SER A 157 7.08 3.03 8.24
CA SER A 157 5.69 2.62 8.11
C SER A 157 5.47 1.45 7.14
N LYS A 158 6.18 1.41 6.01
CA LYS A 158 6.03 0.35 5.01
C LYS A 158 6.73 -0.94 5.43
N ALA A 159 7.82 -0.86 6.20
CA ALA A 159 8.40 -2.02 6.88
C ALA A 159 7.45 -2.58 7.95
N ALA A 160 6.84 -1.71 8.76
CA ALA A 160 5.85 -2.12 9.76
C ALA A 160 4.62 -2.77 9.11
N ALA A 161 4.09 -2.21 8.02
CA ALA A 161 2.98 -2.80 7.27
C ALA A 161 3.32 -4.19 6.67
N GLU A 162 4.55 -4.39 6.17
CA GLU A 162 5.01 -5.72 5.72
C GLU A 162 5.02 -6.74 6.87
N VAL A 163 5.51 -6.34 8.05
CA VAL A 163 5.55 -7.21 9.24
C VAL A 163 4.13 -7.48 9.76
N LEU A 164 3.25 -6.48 9.78
CA LEU A 164 1.84 -6.65 10.15
C LEU A 164 1.13 -7.63 9.20
N ALA A 165 1.38 -7.54 7.89
CA ALA A 165 0.87 -8.52 6.92
C ALA A 165 1.39 -9.95 7.19
N ARG A 166 2.61 -10.09 7.72
CA ARG A 166 3.14 -11.38 8.17
C ARG A 166 2.42 -11.89 9.42
N ALA A 167 2.11 -11.03 10.39
CA ALA A 167 1.34 -11.41 11.57
C ALA A 167 -0.05 -11.93 11.16
N PHE A 168 -0.81 -11.16 10.37
CA PHE A 168 -2.10 -11.59 9.82
C PHE A 168 -2.00 -12.93 9.08
N ARG A 169 -0.94 -13.13 8.28
CA ARG A 169 -0.75 -14.39 7.55
C ARG A 169 -0.63 -15.59 8.49
N LEU A 170 0.13 -15.45 9.57
CA LEU A 170 0.36 -16.55 10.51
C LEU A 170 -0.89 -16.84 11.34
N GLU A 171 -1.59 -15.80 11.79
CA GLU A 171 -2.77 -15.93 12.64
C GLU A 171 -4.02 -16.37 11.88
N LEU A 172 -4.18 -15.96 10.63
CA LEU A 172 -5.37 -16.27 9.83
C LEU A 172 -5.23 -17.53 8.95
N ALA A 173 -4.01 -18.07 8.81
CA ALA A 173 -3.77 -19.30 8.04
C ALA A 173 -4.58 -20.52 8.53
N PRO A 174 -4.72 -20.79 9.85
CA PRO A 174 -5.56 -21.89 10.35
C PRO A 174 -7.03 -21.79 9.93
N HIS A 175 -7.51 -20.57 9.65
CA HIS A 175 -8.88 -20.30 9.22
C HIS A 175 -9.06 -20.33 7.70
N GLY A 176 -8.01 -20.65 6.94
CA GLY A 176 -8.06 -20.70 5.48
C GLY A 176 -8.09 -19.32 4.81
N VAL A 177 -7.72 -18.24 5.51
CA VAL A 177 -7.63 -16.89 4.93
C VAL A 177 -6.22 -16.66 4.40
N GLY A 178 -6.12 -16.18 3.16
CA GLY A 178 -4.86 -15.86 2.51
C GLY A 178 -4.41 -14.44 2.82
N VAL A 179 -3.10 -14.20 2.92
CA VAL A 179 -2.57 -12.83 3.09
C VAL A 179 -1.41 -12.57 2.15
N THR A 180 -1.59 -11.60 1.25
CA THR A 180 -0.60 -11.13 0.28
C THR A 180 0.01 -9.83 0.75
N THR A 181 1.34 -9.75 0.73
CA THR A 181 2.05 -8.46 0.81
C THR A 181 2.38 -7.99 -0.60
N ALA A 182 1.83 -6.85 -1.02
CA ALA A 182 2.15 -6.21 -2.29
C ALA A 182 3.21 -5.13 -2.05
N ALA A 183 4.41 -5.31 -2.60
CA ALA A 183 5.50 -4.34 -2.49
C ALA A 183 5.74 -3.69 -3.85
N PHE A 184 5.39 -2.41 -3.97
CA PHE A 184 5.62 -1.66 -5.19
C PHE A 184 6.83 -0.74 -5.07
N GLY A 185 7.65 -0.71 -6.13
CA GLY A 185 8.63 0.34 -6.36
C GLY A 185 7.95 1.63 -6.83
N PHE A 186 8.46 2.25 -7.88
CA PHE A 186 7.83 3.45 -8.42
C PHE A 186 6.55 3.11 -9.19
N VAL A 187 5.43 3.64 -8.72
CA VAL A 187 4.14 3.59 -9.41
C VAL A 187 3.76 5.00 -9.80
N ASP A 188 3.39 5.21 -11.06
CA ASP A 188 2.99 6.51 -11.57
C ASP A 188 1.60 6.90 -11.02
N THR A 189 1.63 7.52 -9.83
CA THR A 189 0.46 8.00 -9.09
C THR A 189 0.69 9.46 -8.72
N GLN A 190 -0.37 10.20 -8.43
CA GLN A 190 -0.25 11.58 -7.94
C GLN A 190 0.62 11.67 -6.68
N LEU A 191 0.51 10.71 -5.76
CA LEU A 191 1.35 10.62 -4.57
C LEU A 191 2.84 10.50 -4.92
N ALA A 192 3.18 9.66 -5.91
CA ALA A 192 4.54 9.49 -6.36
C ALA A 192 5.07 10.73 -7.09
N ARG A 193 4.26 11.35 -7.96
CA ARG A 193 4.63 12.59 -8.68
C ARG A 193 4.96 13.74 -7.72
N ALA A 194 4.07 13.98 -6.75
CA ALA A 194 4.25 15.01 -5.73
C ALA A 194 5.50 14.80 -4.85
N THR A 195 5.99 13.56 -4.71
CA THR A 195 7.15 13.24 -3.85
C THR A 195 8.45 13.11 -4.67
N LEU A 196 8.39 12.67 -5.93
CA LEU A 196 9.57 12.27 -6.72
C LEU A 196 9.89 13.20 -7.88
N ASP A 197 8.87 13.84 -8.46
CA ASP A 197 9.04 14.66 -9.66
C ASP A 197 9.00 16.14 -9.33
N ASP A 198 8.17 16.54 -8.36
CA ASP A 198 7.95 17.94 -8.00
C ASP A 198 8.91 18.43 -6.88
N HIS A 199 9.75 17.55 -6.32
CA HIS A 199 10.70 17.89 -5.26
C HIS A 199 12.14 17.59 -5.71
N GLU A 200 13.04 18.56 -5.60
CA GLU A 200 14.43 18.44 -6.11
C GLU A 200 15.16 17.22 -5.52
N VAL A 201 14.95 16.98 -4.22
CA VAL A 201 15.45 15.79 -3.51
C VAL A 201 14.94 14.48 -4.12
N GLY A 202 13.67 14.42 -4.52
CA GLY A 202 13.06 13.25 -5.15
C GLY A 202 13.70 12.91 -6.50
N VAL A 203 13.98 13.93 -7.31
CA VAL A 203 14.65 13.78 -8.61
C VAL A 203 16.07 13.25 -8.42
N ARG A 204 16.86 13.89 -7.53
CA ARG A 204 18.24 13.47 -7.25
C ARG A 204 18.33 12.06 -6.64
N LEU A 205 17.37 11.66 -5.81
CA LEU A 205 17.29 10.29 -5.28
C LEU A 205 17.04 9.26 -6.38
N ASN A 206 16.16 9.58 -7.33
CA ASN A 206 15.88 8.71 -8.47
C ASN A 206 17.12 8.55 -9.38
N GLU A 207 18.01 9.54 -9.45
CA GLU A 207 19.26 9.45 -10.19
C GLU A 207 20.24 8.42 -9.61
N LEU A 208 20.27 8.26 -8.28
CA LEU A 208 21.16 7.34 -7.57
C LEU A 208 20.82 5.86 -7.77
N LEU A 209 19.59 5.53 -8.15
CA LEU A 209 19.16 4.14 -8.33
C LEU A 209 19.74 3.53 -9.62
N PRO A 210 20.00 2.21 -9.68
CA PRO A 210 20.28 1.52 -10.94
C PRO A 210 19.08 1.55 -11.91
N ARG A 211 19.34 1.64 -13.22
CA ARG A 211 18.29 1.71 -14.27
C ARG A 211 17.14 0.70 -14.12
N PRO A 212 17.37 -0.59 -13.78
CA PRO A 212 16.27 -1.54 -13.61
C PRO A 212 15.29 -1.18 -12.47
N LEU A 213 15.77 -0.50 -11.42
CA LEU A 213 14.97 -0.09 -10.27
C LEU A 213 14.20 1.22 -10.52
N LYS A 214 14.67 2.04 -11.47
CA LYS A 214 13.98 3.29 -11.90
C LYS A 214 12.71 3.05 -12.71
N LYS A 215 12.48 1.84 -13.20
CA LYS A 215 11.31 1.53 -14.04
C LYS A 215 10.04 1.85 -13.25
N ARG A 216 9.20 2.73 -13.80
CA ARG A 216 7.88 3.03 -13.26
C ARG A 216 6.86 2.06 -13.84
N ILE A 217 5.88 1.67 -13.01
CA ILE A 217 4.70 0.95 -13.45
C ILE A 217 3.47 1.85 -13.37
N SER A 218 2.45 1.61 -14.18
CA SER A 218 1.17 2.31 -14.05
C SER A 218 0.38 1.79 -12.84
N ALA A 219 -0.63 2.55 -12.40
CA ALA A 219 -1.59 2.08 -11.41
C ALA A 219 -2.30 0.79 -11.87
N ASP A 220 -2.64 0.68 -13.16
CA ASP A 220 -3.25 -0.53 -13.74
C ASP A 220 -2.33 -1.75 -13.67
N GLN A 221 -1.03 -1.56 -13.89
CA GLN A 221 -0.05 -2.64 -13.74
C GLN A 221 0.10 -3.08 -12.28
N ALA A 222 0.01 -2.15 -11.34
CA ALA A 222 0.00 -2.47 -9.90
C ALA A 222 -1.29 -3.22 -9.52
N ALA A 223 -2.46 -2.76 -9.99
CA ALA A 223 -3.75 -3.41 -9.79
C ALA A 223 -3.77 -4.83 -10.37
N ALA A 224 -3.32 -5.02 -11.61
CA ALA A 224 -3.20 -6.33 -12.23
C ALA A 224 -2.31 -7.27 -11.42
N ALA A 225 -1.20 -6.76 -10.87
CA ALA A 225 -0.32 -7.54 -10.01
C ALA A 225 -0.96 -7.93 -8.67
N ILE A 226 -1.80 -7.06 -8.08
CA ILE A 226 -2.61 -7.38 -6.91
C ILE A 226 -3.57 -8.51 -7.25
N LEU A 227 -4.38 -8.37 -8.30
CA LEU A 227 -5.40 -9.35 -8.66
C LEU A 227 -4.78 -10.70 -9.03
N ASP A 228 -3.70 -10.73 -9.82
CA ASP A 228 -3.00 -11.97 -10.15
C ASP A 228 -2.40 -12.66 -8.91
N ALA A 229 -1.97 -11.90 -7.90
CA ALA A 229 -1.51 -12.45 -6.63
C ALA A 229 -2.68 -12.95 -5.79
N THR A 230 -3.81 -12.25 -5.82
CA THR A 230 -5.06 -12.65 -5.17
C THR A 230 -5.59 -13.96 -5.74
N GLU A 231 -5.77 -14.04 -7.05
CA GLU A 231 -6.27 -15.23 -7.72
C GLU A 231 -5.36 -16.45 -7.53
N ARG A 232 -4.06 -16.26 -7.34
CA ARG A 232 -3.10 -17.34 -7.03
C ARG A 232 -2.89 -17.59 -5.53
N ARG A 233 -3.54 -16.80 -4.66
CA ARG A 233 -3.31 -16.76 -3.20
C ARG A 233 -1.82 -16.66 -2.84
N ALA A 234 -1.07 -15.90 -3.62
CA ALA A 234 0.38 -15.73 -3.43
C ALA A 234 0.66 -14.92 -2.16
N THR A 235 1.64 -15.32 -1.37
CA THR A 235 1.99 -14.61 -0.11
C THR A 235 2.67 -13.25 -0.36
N ARG A 236 3.26 -13.05 -1.54
CA ARG A 236 3.97 -11.83 -1.90
C ARG A 236 3.84 -11.52 -3.39
N VAL A 237 3.76 -10.24 -3.73
CA VAL A 237 3.98 -9.74 -5.08
C VAL A 237 4.84 -8.49 -5.03
N THR A 238 5.85 -8.44 -5.92
CA THR A 238 6.74 -7.27 -6.03
C THR A 238 6.76 -6.78 -7.48
N ARG A 239 6.52 -5.49 -7.67
CA ARG A 239 6.62 -4.84 -8.99
C ARG A 239 7.28 -3.46 -8.90
N PRO A 240 8.14 -3.07 -9.86
CA PRO A 240 8.77 -3.91 -10.88
C PRO A 240 9.51 -5.12 -10.31
N ALA A 241 9.63 -6.21 -11.10
CA ALA A 241 10.25 -7.45 -10.64
C ALA A 241 11.72 -7.29 -10.22
N ALA A 242 12.41 -6.25 -10.72
CA ALA A 242 13.78 -5.91 -10.35
C ALA A 242 13.96 -5.62 -8.85
N TRP A 243 12.90 -5.23 -8.13
CA TRP A 243 12.93 -5.02 -6.69
C TRP A 243 12.85 -6.33 -5.88
N ALA A 244 12.41 -7.43 -6.49
CA ALA A 244 12.17 -8.69 -5.77
C ALA A 244 13.44 -9.29 -5.15
N PRO A 245 14.60 -9.37 -5.85
CA PRO A 245 15.83 -9.87 -5.25
C PRO A 245 16.28 -9.05 -4.04
N LEU A 246 16.15 -7.72 -4.12
CA LEU A 246 16.53 -6.84 -3.01
C LEU A 246 15.64 -7.07 -1.78
N GLY A 247 14.32 -7.23 -1.98
CA GLY A 247 13.41 -7.55 -0.88
C GLY A 247 13.66 -8.91 -0.21
N VAL A 248 14.18 -9.90 -0.95
CA VAL A 248 14.53 -11.23 -0.40
C VAL A 248 15.90 -11.20 0.29
N LEU A 249 16.89 -10.57 -0.33
CA LEU A 249 18.28 -10.56 0.14
C LEU A 249 18.60 -9.39 1.07
N ARG A 250 17.62 -8.56 1.43
CA ARG A 250 17.82 -7.32 2.21
C ARG A 250 18.62 -7.50 3.50
N GLY A 251 18.49 -8.63 4.19
CA GLY A 251 19.25 -8.89 5.42
C GLY A 251 20.76 -9.02 5.19
N ALA A 252 21.17 -9.51 4.02
CA ALA A 252 22.57 -9.63 3.63
C ALA A 252 23.07 -8.39 2.87
N VAL A 253 22.24 -7.81 2.01
CA VAL A 253 22.62 -6.71 1.12
C VAL A 253 22.49 -5.33 1.80
N GLY A 254 21.55 -5.18 2.73
CA GLY A 254 21.27 -3.93 3.44
C GLY A 254 22.50 -3.29 4.08
N PRO A 255 23.27 -4.00 4.94
CA PRO A 255 24.46 -3.44 5.58
C PRO A 255 25.52 -2.92 4.59
N ALA A 256 25.65 -3.58 3.43
CA ALA A 256 26.57 -3.14 2.37
C ALA A 256 26.07 -1.87 1.67
N ILE A 257 24.75 -1.80 1.38
CA ILE A 257 24.13 -0.59 0.82
C ILE A 257 24.27 0.58 1.80
N ASP A 258 23.98 0.37 3.08
CA ASP A 258 24.07 1.41 4.10
C ASP A 258 25.50 1.94 4.21
N THR A 259 26.50 1.02 4.23
CA THR A 259 27.92 1.40 4.25
C THR A 259 28.31 2.22 3.02
N ALA A 260 27.82 1.86 1.83
CA ALA A 260 28.08 2.59 0.60
C ALA A 260 27.41 3.98 0.60
N LEU A 261 26.16 4.07 1.09
CA LEU A 261 25.41 5.32 1.18
C LEU A 261 26.03 6.29 2.20
N ILE A 262 26.49 5.79 3.36
CA ILE A 262 27.17 6.58 4.39
C ILE A 262 28.46 7.21 3.85
N ARG A 263 29.20 6.49 3.01
CA ARG A 263 30.48 6.94 2.43
C ARG A 263 30.32 7.80 1.17
N SER A 264 29.09 7.98 0.68
CA SER A 264 28.82 8.69 -0.58
C SER A 264 28.72 10.19 -0.34
N GLY A 265 29.58 10.97 -0.99
CA GLY A 265 29.50 12.45 -0.98
C GLY A 265 28.15 12.97 -1.51
N ARG A 266 27.54 12.27 -2.48
CA ARG A 266 26.20 12.60 -2.97
C ARG A 266 25.11 12.45 -1.92
N THR A 267 25.25 11.47 -1.01
CA THR A 267 24.33 11.32 0.13
C THR A 267 24.50 12.49 1.08
N ALA A 268 25.73 12.89 1.39
CA ALA A 268 26.01 14.04 2.25
C ALA A 268 25.41 15.33 1.69
N GLU A 269 25.58 15.60 0.39
CA GLU A 269 24.98 16.75 -0.30
C GLU A 269 23.45 16.76 -0.19
N LEU A 270 22.80 15.61 -0.32
CA LEU A 270 21.34 15.50 -0.19
C LEU A 270 20.85 15.73 1.23
N VAL A 271 21.60 15.26 2.23
CA VAL A 271 21.29 15.53 3.65
C VAL A 271 21.41 17.02 3.92
N GLU A 272 22.47 17.69 3.45
CA GLU A 272 22.62 19.14 3.60
C GLU A 272 21.51 19.92 2.92
N LEU A 273 21.10 19.52 1.72
CA LEU A 273 19.98 20.16 1.01
C LEU A 273 18.68 20.07 1.82
N LEU A 274 18.34 18.87 2.29
CA LEU A 274 17.15 18.62 3.12
C LEU A 274 17.17 19.41 4.45
N GLU A 275 18.34 19.79 4.96
CA GLU A 275 18.46 20.55 6.21
C GLU A 275 18.45 22.07 6.04
N ARG A 276 18.64 22.53 4.80
CA ARG A 276 18.51 23.94 4.41
C ARG A 276 17.08 24.28 4.00
N GLU A 277 16.37 23.33 3.38
CA GLU A 277 15.00 23.52 2.88
C GLU A 277 13.90 23.25 3.92
N GLY A 278 14.21 22.49 4.98
CA GLY A 278 13.26 22.11 6.05
C GLY A 278 13.50 22.83 7.37
#